data_AF-C6B7I3-F1
#
_entry.id   AF-C6B7I3-F1
#
_cell.length_a   1.000
_cell.length_b   1.000
_cell.length_c   1.000
_cell.angle_alpha   90.00
_cell.angle_beta   90.00
_cell.angle_gamma   90.00
#
_symmetry.space_group_name_H-M   'P 1'
#
loop_
_entity.id
_entity.type
_entity.pdbx_description
1 polymer ?
#
loop_
_entity_poly.entity_id
_entity_poly.type
_entity_poly.pdbx_seq_one_letter_code
_entity_poly.pdbx_strand_id
1 'polypeptide(L)' 'MRLAPFHYAGTNDPIIFINPEHVVAIRAFTSSTHIYVSVLGKDASPSYYPVRESIDDVVKQLTS' A
#
# COMPACT_ATOMS: atom_id res chain seq x y z
N MET A 1 -14.43 -1.58 10.12
CA MET A 1 -13.07 -1.21 9.71
C MET A 1 -12.40 -2.44 9.09
N ARG A 2 -12.08 -2.41 7.80
CA ARG A 2 -11.48 -3.53 7.05
C ARG A 2 -9.99 -3.26 6.87
N LEU A 3 -9.18 -4.30 6.99
CA LEU A 3 -7.75 -4.25 6.70
C LEU A 3 -7.43 -5.23 5.56
N ALA A 4 -6.79 -4.74 4.51
CA ALA A 4 -6.34 -5.55 3.38
C ALA A 4 -4.86 -5.95 3.59
N PRO A 5 -4.51 -7.24 3.50
CA PRO A 5 -3.14 -7.72 3.66
C PRO A 5 -2.34 -7.59 2.35
N PHE A 6 -1.10 -7.14 2.43
CA PHE A 6 -0.17 -7.02 1.31
C PHE A 6 1.22 -7.51 1.66
N HIS A 7 1.97 -7.99 0.67
CA HIS A 7 3.37 -8.39 0.79
C HIS A 7 4.28 -7.18 0.64
N TYR A 8 5.00 -6.79 1.68
CA TYR A 8 5.88 -5.63 1.64
C TYR A 8 7.08 -5.85 0.69
N ALA A 9 7.31 -4.90 -0.22
CA ALA A 9 8.40 -4.98 -1.19
C ALA A 9 9.77 -4.56 -0.62
N GLY A 10 10.03 -4.89 0.66
CA GLY A 10 11.32 -4.74 1.32
C GLY A 10 11.93 -6.08 1.73
N THR A 11 12.91 -6.01 2.64
CA THR A 11 13.58 -7.18 3.19
C THR A 11 12.61 -8.05 3.98
N ASN A 12 12.74 -9.38 3.86
CA ASN A 12 11.99 -10.40 4.61
C ASN A 12 10.48 -10.54 4.32
N ASP A 13 9.94 -9.80 3.34
CA ASP A 13 8.56 -9.96 2.87
C ASP A 13 7.46 -9.98 3.97
N PRO A 14 7.46 -9.06 4.94
CA PRO A 14 6.42 -9.06 5.96
C PRO A 14 5.05 -8.76 5.34
N ILE A 15 4.00 -9.37 5.91
CA ILE A 15 2.63 -8.97 5.62
C ILE A 15 2.31 -7.67 6.33
N ILE A 16 1.90 -6.65 5.57
CA ILE A 16 1.40 -5.38 6.08
C ILE A 16 -0.11 -5.30 5.88
N PHE A 17 -0.77 -4.56 6.75
CA PHE A 17 -2.22 -4.37 6.71
C PHE A 17 -2.54 -2.91 6.42
N ILE A 18 -3.28 -2.67 5.35
CA ILE A 18 -3.66 -1.32 4.91
C ILE A 18 -5.17 -1.14 5.06
N ASN A 19 -5.59 -0.02 5.65
CA ASN A 19 -6.99 0.41 5.65
C ASN A 19 -7.29 1.10 4.30
N PRO A 20 -8.19 0.55 3.46
CA PRO A 20 -8.57 1.19 2.20
C PRO A 20 -9.10 2.61 2.34
N GLU A 21 -9.76 2.93 3.45
CA GLU A 21 -10.31 4.27 3.72
C GLU A 21 -9.23 5.35 3.85
N HIS A 22 -7.98 4.95 4.12
CA HIS A 22 -6.85 5.87 4.22
C HIS A 22 -6.06 5.97 2.91
N VAL A 23 -6.37 5.17 1.88
CA VAL A 23 -5.60 5.17 0.63
C VAL A 23 -5.96 6.39 -0.20
N VAL A 24 -4.95 7.15 -0.63
CA VAL A 24 -5.11 8.36 -1.44
C VAL A 24 -4.69 8.17 -2.90
N ALA A 25 -3.72 7.28 -3.15
CA ALA A 25 -3.23 6.99 -4.49
C ALA A 25 -2.50 5.65 -4.53
N ILE A 26 -2.43 5.06 -5.73
CA ILE A 26 -1.68 3.83 -6.00
C ILE A 26 -0.81 4.09 -7.23
N ARG A 27 0.44 3.66 -7.22
CA ARG A 27 1.37 3.85 -8.34
C ARG A 27 2.22 2.61 -8.58
N ALA A 28 2.23 2.12 -9.81
CA ALA A 28 3.12 1.04 -10.23
C ALA A 28 4.55 1.55 -10.46
N PHE A 29 5.53 0.74 -10.06
CA PHE A 29 6.95 0.86 -10.37
C PHE A 29 7.47 -0.46 -10.95
N THR A 30 8.68 -0.47 -11.47
CA THR A 30 9.27 -1.64 -12.16
C THR A 30 9.29 -2.92 -11.32
N SER A 31 9.45 -2.80 -10.00
CA SER A 31 9.60 -3.94 -9.08
C SER A 31 8.59 -3.97 -7.93
N SER A 32 7.65 -3.03 -7.88
CA SER A 32 6.72 -2.88 -6.75
C SER A 32 5.57 -1.95 -7.09
N THR A 33 4.48 -2.04 -6.34
CA THR A 33 3.38 -1.08 -6.36
C THR A 33 3.41 -0.27 -5.07
N HIS A 34 3.39 1.06 -5.15
CA HIS A 34 3.33 1.92 -3.96
C HIS A 34 1.89 2.28 -3.65
N ILE A 35 1.48 2.08 -2.40
CA ILE A 35 0.19 2.49 -1.86
C ILE A 35 0.40 3.71 -0.98
N TYR A 36 -0.12 4.86 -1.39
CA TYR A 36 -0.03 6.11 -0.64
C TYR A 36 -1.23 6.22 0.31
N VAL A 37 -0.98 6.59 1.57
CA VAL A 37 -2.02 6.77 2.58
C VAL A 37 -2.04 8.20 3.14
N SER A 38 -3.21 8.64 3.60
CA SER A 38 -3.47 9.97 4.16
C SER A 38 -2.88 10.19 5.57
N VAL A 39 -2.19 9.20 6.13
CA VAL A 39 -1.53 9.36 7.43
C VAL A 39 -0.27 10.22 7.25
N LEU A 40 -0.29 11.40 7.90
CA LEU A 40 0.87 12.29 7.95
C LEU A 40 2.03 11.56 8.61
N GLY A 41 3.12 11.38 7.86
CA GLY A 41 4.40 10.97 8.43
C GLY A 41 4.94 12.04 9.39
N LYS A 42 6.08 11.74 10.01
CA LYS A 42 6.76 12.64 10.98
C LYS A 42 6.99 14.06 10.46
N ASP A 43 7.02 14.25 9.14
CA ASP A 43 7.32 15.52 8.46
C ASP A 43 6.16 16.02 7.57
N ALA A 44 4.91 15.61 7.86
CA ALA A 44 3.73 15.92 7.04
C ALA A 44 3.80 15.42 5.57
N SER A 45 4.77 14.57 5.26
CA SER A 45 4.87 13.89 3.98
C SER A 45 3.84 12.75 3.89
N PRO A 46 3.29 12.47 2.69
CA PRO A 46 2.44 11.30 2.47
C PRO A 46 3.22 10.04 2.80
N SER A 47 2.69 9.22 3.71
CA SER A 47 3.25 7.89 3.95
C SER A 47 2.90 6.98 2.79
N TYR A 48 3.86 6.20 2.31
CA TYR A 48 3.61 5.19 1.29
C TYR A 48 4.17 3.83 1.70
N TYR A 49 3.52 2.77 1.23
CA TYR A 49 3.90 1.39 1.44
C TYR A 49 4.18 0.71 0.11
N PRO A 50 5.44 0.38 -0.22
CA PRO A 50 5.76 -0.45 -1.37
C PRO A 50 5.33 -1.91 -1.12
N VAL A 51 4.58 -2.47 -2.06
CA VAL A 51 4.05 -3.85 -2.02
C VAL A 51 4.43 -4.61 -3.28
N ARG A 52 4.44 -5.95 -3.22
CA ARG A 52 4.85 -6.83 -4.33
C ARG A 52 3.73 -7.10 -5.32
N GLU A 53 2.49 -6.96 -4.86
CA GLU A 53 1.30 -7.12 -5.68
C GLU A 53 1.32 -6.18 -6.89
N SER A 54 0.76 -6.66 -8.00
CA SER A 54 0.54 -5.83 -9.18
C SER A 54 -0.47 -4.73 -8.87
N ILE A 55 -0.49 -3.66 -9.67
CA ILE A 55 -1.47 -2.59 -9.48
C ILE A 55 -2.92 -3.09 -9.55
N ASP A 56 -3.19 -4.07 -10.42
CA ASP A 56 -4.52 -4.65 -10.58
C ASP A 56 -4.94 -5.45 -9.33
N ASP A 57 -4.02 -6.24 -8.77
CA ASP A 57 -4.26 -6.98 -7.52
C ASP A 57 -4.47 -6.05 -6.33
N VAL A 58 -3.67 -4.98 -6.26
CA VAL A 58 -3.80 -3.95 -5.23
C VAL A 58 -5.16 -3.28 -5.30
N VAL A 59 -5.56 -2.78 -6.47
CA VAL A 59 -6.86 -2.13 -6.67
C VAL A 59 -7.97 -3.11 -6.29
N LYS A 60 -7.92 -4.34 -6.80
CA LYS A 60 -8.92 -5.37 -6.50
C LYS A 60 -9.04 -5.62 -4.99
N GLN A 61 -7.94 -5.81 -4.26
CA GLN A 61 -8.00 -6.08 -2.82
C GLN A 61 -8.54 -4.90 -2.00
N LEU A 62 -8.20 -3.66 -2.41
CA LEU A 62 -8.65 -2.44 -1.74
C LEU A 62 -10.12 -2.12 -1.99
N THR A 63 -10.68 -2.52 -3.14
CA THR A 63 -12.08 -2.23 -3.51
C THR A 63 -13.06 -3.39 -3.27
N SER A 64 -12.55 -4.59 -2.92
CA SER A 64 -13.38 -5.75 -2.60
C SER A 64 -14.00 -5.69 -1.21
#